data_AF-A0A662I1A5-F1
#
_entry.id   AF-A0A662I1A5-F1
#
_cell.length_a   1.000
_cell.length_b   1.000
_cell.length_c   1.000
_cell.angle_alpha   90.00
_cell.angle_beta   90.00
_cell.angle_gamma   90.00
#
_symmetry.space_group_name_H-M   'P 1'
#
loop_
_entity.id
_entity.type
_entity.pdbx_description
1 polymer ?
#
loop_
_entity_poly.entity_id
_entity_poly.type
_entity_poly.pdbx_seq_one_letter_code
_entity_poly.pdbx_strand_id
1 'polypeptide(L)'
;MAKKLAEFEQYLDNHDLREPSNKSKLLQFISIIKEVDSVIDLSRGEVQLSIIIHADNGEIKPSEIAEKLGLKKRTVIDAVQKLKRKNVLEKIGRNRYKLTSKGIKVRKTLLGLYKMASKYWLQNNLYDMYLALEALLILGTRDIEWYPIRLLAEEMKVSYKKLLNILETFGQPLFKTRKAIYGLEVALTYEGRRFYEELLRREGLGPLITGTIARITFTFNPYIAIRRFMMAYLIISTVVIIGAFIGGPIGLSLGISWIATSLYLTLLLLFMKR
;
A
#
# COMPACT_ATOMS: atom_id res chain seq x y z
N MET A 1 -25.65 16.12 -10.29
CA MET A 1 -25.12 14.85 -10.84
C MET A 1 -24.38 15.09 -12.17
N ALA A 2 -24.96 15.84 -13.11
CA ALA A 2 -24.29 16.26 -14.35
C ALA A 2 -22.98 17.03 -14.15
N LYS A 3 -22.92 17.92 -13.15
CA LYS A 3 -21.70 18.71 -12.84
C LYS A 3 -20.49 17.85 -12.45
N LYS A 4 -20.69 16.79 -11.65
CA LYS A 4 -19.62 15.85 -11.27
C LYS A 4 -19.20 14.93 -12.42
N LEU A 5 -20.10 14.67 -13.37
CA LEU A 5 -19.76 13.92 -14.57
C LEU A 5 -18.92 14.79 -15.51
N ALA A 6 -19.26 16.07 -15.67
CA ALA A 6 -18.50 17.03 -16.46
C ALA A 6 -17.10 17.31 -15.87
N GLU A 7 -16.99 17.51 -14.55
CA GLU A 7 -15.70 17.65 -13.85
C GLU A 7 -14.82 16.39 -14.02
N PHE A 8 -15.45 15.21 -14.03
CA PHE A 8 -14.76 13.95 -14.25
C PHE A 8 -14.36 13.74 -15.71
N GLU A 9 -15.20 14.09 -16.67
CA GLU A 9 -14.87 14.07 -18.10
C GLU A 9 -13.72 15.03 -18.42
N GLN A 10 -13.72 16.22 -17.82
CA GLN A 10 -12.62 17.18 -17.92
C GLN A 10 -11.33 16.64 -17.27
N TYR A 11 -11.44 15.89 -16.17
CA TYR A 11 -10.31 15.19 -15.57
C TYR A 11 -9.72 14.11 -16.50
N LEU A 12 -10.57 13.35 -17.21
CA LEU A 12 -10.14 12.34 -18.18
C LEU A 12 -9.46 12.93 -19.40
N ASP A 13 -9.97 14.07 -19.90
CA ASP A 13 -9.42 14.76 -21.06
C ASP A 13 -8.05 15.41 -20.74
N ASN A 14 -7.82 15.82 -19.49
CA ASN A 14 -6.56 16.42 -19.04
C ASN A 14 -5.42 15.39 -18.80
N HIS A 15 -5.70 14.09 -18.68
CA HIS A 15 -4.71 13.04 -18.33
C HIS A 15 -4.38 12.07 -19.49
N ASP A 16 -4.51 12.54 -20.73
CA ASP A 16 -4.06 11.86 -21.96
C ASP A 16 -4.55 10.40 -22.16
N LEU A 17 -5.76 10.09 -21.68
CA LEU A 17 -6.45 8.82 -21.95
C LEU A 17 -7.09 8.83 -23.36
N ARG A 18 -6.34 9.27 -24.38
CA ARG A 18 -6.83 9.56 -25.74
C ARG A 18 -7.49 8.39 -26.45
N GLU A 19 -7.15 7.15 -26.09
CA GLU A 19 -7.78 6.02 -26.76
C GLU A 19 -9.24 5.85 -26.32
N PRO A 20 -10.21 5.88 -27.26
CA PRO A 20 -11.62 5.60 -26.97
C PRO A 20 -11.81 4.26 -26.26
N SER A 21 -10.89 3.31 -26.50
CA SER A 21 -10.83 2.00 -25.84
C SER A 21 -10.57 2.11 -24.33
N ASN A 22 -9.70 3.03 -23.88
CA ASN A 22 -9.32 3.19 -22.48
C ASN A 22 -10.33 4.05 -21.70
N LYS A 23 -10.85 5.13 -22.31
CA LYS A 23 -11.93 5.94 -21.72
C LYS A 23 -13.20 5.11 -21.50
N SER A 24 -13.61 4.32 -22.49
CA SER A 24 -14.76 3.41 -22.39
C SER A 24 -14.58 2.35 -21.31
N LYS A 25 -13.40 1.71 -21.23
CA LYS A 25 -13.09 0.72 -20.19
C LYS A 25 -13.01 1.32 -18.79
N LEU A 26 -12.53 2.55 -18.65
CA LEU A 26 -12.51 3.24 -17.35
C LEU A 26 -13.92 3.63 -16.90
N LEU A 27 -14.77 4.13 -17.80
CA LEU A 27 -16.17 4.39 -17.51
C LEU A 27 -16.91 3.10 -17.14
N GLN A 28 -16.60 1.99 -17.82
CA GLN A 28 -17.08 0.67 -17.47
C GLN A 28 -16.61 0.26 -16.06
N PHE A 29 -15.33 0.42 -15.74
CA PHE A 29 -14.77 0.13 -14.42
C PHE A 29 -15.46 0.93 -13.30
N ILE A 30 -15.69 2.23 -13.51
CA ILE A 30 -16.38 3.10 -12.56
C ILE A 30 -17.85 2.70 -12.40
N SER A 31 -18.52 2.36 -13.49
CA SER A 31 -19.90 1.87 -13.46
C SER A 31 -20.01 0.60 -12.61
N ILE A 32 -19.05 -0.32 -12.78
CA ILE A 32 -19.00 -1.57 -12.02
C ILE A 32 -18.70 -1.31 -10.53
N ILE A 33 -17.81 -0.38 -10.19
CA ILE A 33 -17.56 0.03 -8.79
C ILE A 33 -18.84 0.59 -8.17
N LYS A 34 -19.56 1.46 -8.88
CA LYS A 34 -20.84 2.03 -8.40
C LYS A 34 -21.89 0.95 -8.17
N GLU A 35 -21.95 -0.07 -9.02
CA GLU A 35 -22.88 -1.19 -8.85
C GLU A 35 -22.59 -1.95 -7.55
N VAL A 36 -21.32 -2.22 -7.24
CA VAL A 36 -20.95 -2.87 -5.97
C VAL A 36 -21.25 -1.97 -4.77
N ASP A 37 -20.89 -0.68 -4.85
CA ASP A 37 -21.11 0.31 -3.78
C ASP A 37 -22.59 0.47 -3.42
N SER A 38 -23.48 0.36 -4.41
CA SER A 38 -24.93 0.40 -4.21
C SER A 38 -25.48 -0.72 -3.33
N VAL A 39 -24.74 -1.83 -3.19
CA VAL A 39 -25.12 -2.98 -2.36
C VAL A 39 -24.29 -3.00 -1.07
N ILE A 40 -23.00 -2.73 -1.18
CA ILE A 40 -22.05 -2.73 -0.07
C ILE A 40 -21.21 -1.47 -0.17
N ASP A 41 -21.46 -0.53 0.75
CA ASP A 41 -20.61 0.64 0.99
C ASP A 41 -19.14 0.22 1.03
N LEU A 42 -18.42 0.53 -0.04
CA LEU A 42 -17.04 0.10 -0.25
C LEU A 42 -16.09 0.75 0.76
N SER A 43 -16.45 1.93 1.27
CA SER A 43 -15.63 2.69 2.23
C SER A 43 -15.57 2.05 3.62
N ARG A 44 -16.58 1.22 3.97
CA ARG A 44 -16.72 0.62 5.32
C ARG A 44 -17.06 -0.88 5.28
N GLY A 45 -17.10 -1.46 4.09
CA GLY A 45 -17.64 -2.79 3.82
C GLY A 45 -16.61 -3.92 3.70
N GLU A 46 -15.35 -3.69 4.03
CA GLU A 46 -14.24 -4.64 3.81
C GLU A 46 -14.58 -6.08 4.27
N VAL A 47 -15.04 -6.26 5.51
CA VAL A 47 -15.41 -7.57 6.04
C VAL A 47 -16.57 -8.21 5.26
N GLN A 48 -17.55 -7.41 4.81
CA GLN A 48 -18.69 -7.90 4.02
C GLN A 48 -18.24 -8.36 2.63
N LEU A 49 -17.34 -7.63 1.99
CA LEU A 49 -16.75 -7.98 0.70
C LEU A 49 -15.91 -9.26 0.80
N SER A 50 -15.08 -9.35 1.84
CA SER A 50 -14.24 -10.53 2.10
C SER A 50 -15.07 -11.80 2.30
N ILE A 51 -16.18 -11.73 3.04
CA ILE A 51 -17.11 -12.86 3.20
C ILE A 51 -17.68 -13.33 1.85
N ILE A 52 -18.07 -12.41 0.96
CA ILE A 52 -18.66 -12.75 -0.34
C ILE A 52 -17.65 -13.38 -1.28
N ILE A 53 -16.42 -12.87 -1.32
CA ILE A 53 -15.35 -13.42 -2.17
C ILE A 53 -15.04 -14.87 -1.76
N HIS A 54 -14.96 -15.12 -0.45
CA HIS A 54 -14.63 -16.41 0.14
C HIS A 54 -15.84 -17.37 0.29
N ALA A 55 -16.98 -17.06 -0.32
CA ALA A 55 -18.12 -17.97 -0.36
C ALA A 55 -17.81 -19.16 -1.29
N ASP A 56 -17.40 -20.29 -0.71
CA ASP A 56 -17.07 -21.52 -1.44
C ASP A 56 -18.36 -22.17 -1.95
N ASN A 57 -18.46 -22.37 -3.27
CA ASN A 57 -19.70 -22.80 -3.95
C ASN A 57 -20.94 -21.95 -3.64
N GLY A 58 -20.72 -20.70 -3.21
CA GLY A 58 -21.78 -19.78 -2.80
C GLY A 58 -22.32 -20.02 -1.38
N GLU A 59 -21.72 -20.94 -0.61
CA GLU A 59 -22.03 -21.15 0.80
C GLU A 59 -21.03 -20.45 1.72
N ILE A 60 -21.51 -20.04 2.89
CA ILE A 60 -20.75 -19.33 3.91
C ILE A 60 -21.01 -19.96 5.27
N LYS A 61 -19.92 -20.34 5.94
CA LYS A 61 -19.90 -20.70 7.35
C LYS A 61 -19.08 -19.65 8.11
N PRO A 62 -19.71 -18.82 8.98
CA PRO A 62 -19.03 -17.72 9.66
C PRO A 62 -17.79 -18.13 10.47
N SER A 63 -17.78 -19.35 11.02
CA SER A 63 -16.64 -19.88 11.77
C SER A 63 -15.42 -20.16 10.88
N GLU A 64 -15.64 -20.79 9.73
CA GLU A 64 -14.58 -21.10 8.76
C GLU A 64 -14.04 -19.81 8.13
N ILE A 65 -14.91 -18.85 7.83
CA ILE A 65 -14.50 -17.53 7.32
C ILE A 65 -13.70 -16.74 8.36
N ALA A 66 -14.09 -16.78 9.63
CA ALA A 66 -13.35 -16.10 10.69
C ALA A 66 -11.94 -16.67 10.85
N GLU A 67 -11.80 -17.98 10.78
CA GLU A 67 -10.51 -18.67 10.83
C GLU A 67 -9.64 -18.34 9.60
N LYS A 68 -10.20 -18.49 8.39
CA LYS A 68 -9.49 -18.21 7.13
C LYS A 68 -9.00 -16.77 7.01
N LEU A 69 -9.76 -15.81 7.55
CA LEU A 69 -9.43 -14.38 7.49
C LEU A 69 -8.71 -13.85 8.74
N GLY A 70 -8.46 -14.69 9.76
CA GLY A 70 -7.86 -14.24 11.02
C GLY A 70 -8.70 -13.20 11.77
N LEU A 71 -10.03 -13.21 11.58
CA LEU A 71 -10.95 -12.22 12.16
C LEU A 71 -11.64 -12.74 13.43
N LYS A 72 -12.02 -11.83 14.33
CA LYS A 72 -12.87 -12.18 15.48
C LYS A 72 -14.22 -12.72 14.97
N LYS A 73 -14.66 -13.88 15.49
CA LYS A 73 -15.94 -14.52 15.13
C LYS A 73 -17.13 -13.57 15.18
N ARG A 74 -17.19 -12.71 16.21
CA ARG A 74 -18.25 -11.70 16.37
C ARG A 74 -18.32 -10.72 15.19
N THR A 75 -17.17 -10.24 14.73
CA THR A 75 -17.07 -9.33 13.58
C THR A 75 -17.64 -9.95 12.31
N VAL A 76 -17.32 -11.23 12.07
CA VAL A 76 -17.85 -11.97 10.90
C VAL A 76 -19.35 -12.19 11.03
N ILE A 77 -19.86 -12.56 12.20
CA ILE A 77 -21.29 -12.74 12.45
C ILE A 77 -22.05 -11.43 12.19
N ASP A 78 -21.56 -10.31 12.70
CA ASP A 78 -22.17 -9.00 12.51
C ASP A 78 -22.23 -8.61 11.02
N ALA A 79 -21.15 -8.87 10.28
CA ALA A 79 -21.11 -8.65 8.84
C ALA A 79 -22.07 -9.56 8.08
N VAL A 80 -22.17 -10.84 8.44
CA VAL A 80 -23.15 -11.78 7.87
C VAL A 80 -24.59 -11.32 8.13
N GLN A 81 -24.91 -10.82 9.34
CA GLN A 81 -26.25 -10.28 9.61
C GLN A 81 -26.54 -9.00 8.81
N LYS A 82 -25.54 -8.15 8.59
CA LYS A 82 -25.68 -6.97 7.71
C LYS A 82 -25.94 -7.40 6.25
N LEU A 83 -25.21 -8.40 5.74
CA LEU A 83 -25.42 -8.95 4.41
C LEU A 83 -26.79 -9.62 4.24
N LYS A 84 -27.27 -10.32 5.28
CA LYS A 84 -28.63 -10.88 5.31
C LYS A 84 -29.69 -9.79 5.19
N ARG A 85 -29.58 -8.71 5.99
CA ARG A 85 -30.48 -7.54 5.94
C ARG A 85 -30.51 -6.88 4.55
N LYS A 86 -29.41 -6.94 3.81
CA LYS A 86 -29.28 -6.41 2.44
C LYS A 86 -29.77 -7.36 1.34
N ASN A 87 -30.32 -8.51 1.72
CA ASN A 87 -30.74 -9.60 0.83
C ASN A 87 -29.58 -10.14 -0.04
N VAL A 88 -28.36 -10.10 0.47
CA VAL A 88 -27.16 -10.64 -0.20
C VAL A 88 -26.90 -12.09 0.22
N LEU A 89 -27.29 -12.43 1.44
CA LEU A 89 -27.22 -13.77 2.01
C LEU A 89 -28.58 -14.23 2.50
N GLU A 90 -28.83 -15.52 2.37
CA GLU A 90 -29.94 -16.22 3.00
C GLU A 90 -29.42 -17.29 3.96
N LYS A 91 -30.19 -17.59 5.01
CA LYS A 91 -29.81 -18.61 5.99
C LYS A 91 -30.37 -19.95 5.55
N ILE A 92 -29.50 -20.94 5.39
CA ILE A 92 -29.87 -22.30 4.94
C ILE A 92 -29.74 -23.35 6.06
N GLY A 93 -29.21 -22.98 7.22
CA GLY A 93 -29.09 -23.88 8.35
C GLY A 93 -28.46 -23.25 9.59
N ARG A 94 -28.14 -24.09 10.58
CA ARG A 94 -27.43 -23.65 11.78
C ARG A 94 -26.02 -23.21 11.38
N ASN A 95 -25.73 -21.92 11.56
CA ASN A 95 -24.45 -21.30 11.21
C ASN A 95 -24.04 -21.50 9.72
N ARG A 96 -25.02 -21.64 8.81
CA ARG A 96 -24.80 -21.79 7.37
C ARG A 96 -25.65 -20.81 6.59
N TYR A 97 -25.03 -20.17 5.62
CA TYR A 97 -25.63 -19.16 4.76
C TYR A 97 -25.30 -19.45 3.30
N LYS A 98 -26.13 -18.96 2.39
CA LYS A 98 -25.90 -19.03 0.94
C LYS A 98 -26.02 -17.65 0.33
N LEU A 99 -25.28 -17.40 -0.75
CA LEU A 99 -25.48 -16.22 -1.59
C LEU A 99 -26.84 -16.31 -2.28
N THR A 100 -27.63 -15.25 -2.17
CA THR A 100 -28.83 -15.07 -2.98
C THR A 100 -28.44 -14.74 -4.42
N SER A 101 -29.39 -14.67 -5.36
CA SER A 101 -29.14 -14.18 -6.73
C SER A 101 -28.44 -12.82 -6.75
N LYS A 102 -28.79 -11.92 -5.80
CA LYS A 102 -28.15 -10.62 -5.61
C LYS A 102 -26.70 -10.78 -5.14
N GLY A 103 -26.43 -11.66 -4.18
CA GLY A 103 -25.07 -11.94 -3.72
C GLY A 103 -24.19 -12.62 -4.76
N ILE A 104 -24.74 -13.53 -5.56
CA ILE A 104 -24.04 -14.16 -6.69
C ILE A 104 -23.66 -13.10 -7.71
N LYS A 105 -24.57 -12.16 -8.03
CA LYS A 105 -24.29 -11.05 -8.94
C LYS A 105 -23.13 -10.20 -8.41
N VAL A 106 -23.19 -9.74 -7.16
CA VAL A 106 -22.12 -8.97 -6.52
C VAL A 106 -20.78 -9.71 -6.55
N ARG A 107 -20.77 -11.01 -6.22
CA ARG A 107 -19.55 -11.83 -6.26
C ARG A 107 -18.96 -11.92 -7.67
N LYS A 108 -19.79 -12.17 -8.69
CA LYS A 108 -19.35 -12.20 -10.09
C LYS A 108 -18.80 -10.84 -10.52
N THR A 109 -19.47 -9.76 -10.14
CA THR A 109 -19.04 -8.38 -10.41
C THR A 109 -17.68 -8.08 -9.77
N LEU A 110 -17.46 -8.47 -8.50
CA LEU A 110 -16.18 -8.33 -7.81
C LEU A 110 -15.05 -9.14 -8.45
N LEU A 111 -15.31 -10.40 -8.82
CA LEU A 111 -14.32 -11.22 -9.52
C LEU A 111 -14.03 -10.70 -10.94
N GLY A 112 -15.04 -10.13 -11.61
CA GLY A 112 -14.89 -9.43 -12.88
C GLY A 112 -14.05 -8.17 -12.76
N LEU A 113 -14.26 -7.36 -11.71
CA LEU A 113 -13.40 -6.22 -11.37
C LEU A 113 -11.98 -6.68 -11.14
N TYR A 114 -11.77 -7.72 -10.32
CA TYR A 114 -10.43 -8.26 -10.09
C TYR A 114 -9.77 -8.72 -11.38
N LYS A 115 -10.47 -9.40 -12.29
CA LYS A 115 -9.90 -9.84 -13.59
C LYS A 115 -9.60 -8.69 -14.53
N MET A 116 -10.48 -7.68 -14.56
CA MET A 116 -10.32 -6.50 -15.42
C MET A 116 -9.16 -5.64 -14.93
N ALA A 117 -9.16 -5.37 -13.62
CA ALA A 117 -8.05 -4.79 -12.91
C ALA A 117 -6.81 -5.62 -13.20
N SER A 118 -6.76 -6.90 -12.83
CA SER A 118 -5.56 -7.74 -12.95
C SER A 118 -5.05 -7.81 -14.38
N LYS A 119 -5.91 -7.81 -15.40
CA LYS A 119 -5.50 -7.75 -16.81
C LYS A 119 -4.84 -6.42 -17.17
N TYR A 120 -5.33 -5.30 -16.64
CA TYR A 120 -4.68 -3.99 -16.73
C TYR A 120 -3.38 -3.91 -15.89
N TRP A 121 -3.39 -4.46 -14.67
CA TRP A 121 -2.26 -4.54 -13.74
C TRP A 121 -1.21 -5.61 -14.14
N LEU A 122 -1.54 -6.57 -15.01
CA LEU A 122 -0.62 -7.55 -15.62
C LEU A 122 -0.04 -7.02 -16.92
N GLN A 123 -0.74 -6.13 -17.63
CA GLN A 123 -0.23 -5.45 -18.82
C GLN A 123 0.83 -4.39 -18.46
N ASN A 124 0.72 -3.76 -17.29
CA ASN A 124 1.79 -2.94 -16.71
C ASN A 124 2.54 -3.79 -15.68
N ASN A 125 3.77 -4.19 -16.00
CA ASN A 125 4.58 -5.15 -15.25
C ASN A 125 4.54 -4.87 -13.72
N LEU A 126 4.23 -5.86 -12.88
CA LEU A 126 4.33 -5.75 -11.40
C LEU A 126 5.68 -5.16 -10.96
N TYR A 127 6.73 -5.48 -11.72
CA TYR A 127 8.05 -4.91 -11.55
C TYR A 127 8.08 -3.38 -11.76
N ASP A 128 7.36 -2.86 -12.75
CA ASP A 128 7.31 -1.43 -13.03
C ASP A 128 6.55 -0.67 -11.94
N MET A 129 5.56 -1.30 -11.30
CA MET A 129 4.89 -0.73 -10.11
C MET A 129 5.80 -0.74 -8.89
N TYR A 130 6.53 -1.83 -8.69
CA TYR A 130 7.57 -1.90 -7.66
C TYR A 130 8.58 -0.76 -7.85
N LEU A 131 9.04 -0.53 -9.08
CA LEU A 131 9.95 0.58 -9.39
C LEU A 131 9.30 1.95 -9.16
N ALA A 132 8.02 2.14 -9.50
CA ALA A 132 7.33 3.40 -9.20
C ALA A 132 7.19 3.65 -7.69
N LEU A 133 6.87 2.62 -6.90
CA LEU A 133 6.82 2.70 -5.44
C LEU A 133 8.20 2.96 -4.82
N GLU A 134 9.25 2.34 -5.36
CA GLU A 134 10.62 2.59 -4.94
C GLU A 134 11.05 4.03 -5.23
N ALA A 135 10.73 4.55 -6.42
CA ALA A 135 10.95 5.96 -6.77
C ALA A 135 10.18 6.90 -5.84
N LEU A 136 8.91 6.58 -5.52
CA LEU A 136 8.09 7.34 -4.58
C LEU A 136 8.76 7.43 -3.20
N LEU A 137 9.23 6.29 -2.68
CA LEU A 137 9.88 6.21 -1.38
C LEU A 137 11.20 6.98 -1.35
N ILE A 138 12.05 6.84 -2.38
CA ILE A 138 13.32 7.56 -2.48
C ILE A 138 13.07 9.07 -2.53
N LEU A 139 12.16 9.53 -3.39
CA LEU A 139 11.86 10.95 -3.55
C LEU A 139 11.16 11.53 -2.32
N GLY A 140 10.24 10.79 -1.70
CA GLY A 140 9.53 11.22 -0.49
C GLY A 140 10.42 11.31 0.75
N THR A 141 11.48 10.50 0.80
CA THR A 141 12.46 10.51 1.90
C THR A 141 13.48 11.64 1.77
N ARG A 142 13.63 12.21 0.58
CA ARG A 142 14.56 13.33 0.31
C ARG A 142 13.94 14.66 0.71
N ASP A 143 14.75 15.53 1.29
CA ASP A 143 14.39 16.93 1.61
C ASP A 143 14.48 17.85 0.37
N ILE A 144 14.54 17.29 -0.84
CA ILE A 144 14.71 18.02 -2.10
C ILE A 144 13.43 17.93 -2.92
N GLU A 145 12.96 19.06 -3.44
CA GLU A 145 11.70 19.09 -4.19
C GLU A 145 11.84 18.44 -5.58
N TRP A 146 12.91 18.76 -6.32
CA TRP A 146 13.17 18.27 -7.67
C TRP A 146 14.47 17.48 -7.74
N TYR A 147 14.43 16.31 -8.38
CA TYR A 147 15.57 15.40 -8.42
C TYR A 147 15.86 14.92 -9.85
N PRO A 148 17.13 14.90 -10.30
CA PRO A 148 17.46 14.45 -11.65
C PRO A 148 17.08 12.98 -11.88
N ILE A 149 16.30 12.71 -12.94
CA ILE A 149 15.83 11.34 -13.26
C ILE A 149 17.01 10.40 -13.53
N ARG A 150 18.10 10.92 -14.10
CA ARG A 150 19.33 10.15 -14.36
C ARG A 150 19.95 9.60 -13.07
N LEU A 151 20.05 10.44 -12.04
CA LEU A 151 20.59 10.02 -10.73
C LEU A 151 19.65 9.04 -10.03
N LEU A 152 18.33 9.24 -10.17
CA LEU A 152 17.33 8.30 -9.65
C LEU A 152 17.44 6.92 -10.31
N ALA A 153 17.62 6.90 -11.64
CA ALA A 153 17.80 5.67 -12.41
C ALA A 153 19.07 4.91 -11.99
N GLU A 154 20.17 5.62 -11.78
CA GLU A 154 21.43 5.06 -11.28
C GLU A 154 21.27 4.47 -9.87
N GLU A 155 20.63 5.19 -8.96
CA GLU A 155 20.36 4.72 -7.58
C GLU A 155 19.49 3.47 -7.55
N MET A 156 18.45 3.42 -8.39
CA MET A 156 17.54 2.29 -8.53
C MET A 156 18.12 1.14 -9.38
N LYS A 157 19.28 1.34 -10.02
CA LYS A 157 19.89 0.40 -10.97
C LYS A 157 18.96 0.01 -12.12
N VAL A 158 18.23 0.99 -12.66
CA VAL A 158 17.31 0.83 -13.79
C VAL A 158 17.76 1.73 -14.95
N SER A 159 17.48 1.34 -16.19
CA SER A 159 17.79 2.20 -17.33
C SER A 159 16.97 3.49 -17.29
N TYR A 160 17.61 4.62 -17.60
CA TYR A 160 16.97 5.94 -17.65
C TYR A 160 15.66 5.93 -18.47
N LYS A 161 15.71 5.34 -19.67
CA LYS A 161 14.56 5.26 -20.58
C LYS A 161 13.39 4.48 -19.95
N LYS A 162 13.68 3.39 -19.24
CA LYS A 162 12.67 2.59 -18.57
C LYS A 162 12.05 3.37 -17.40
N LEU A 163 12.87 3.98 -16.55
CA LEU A 163 12.36 4.75 -15.42
C LEU A 163 11.51 5.94 -15.89
N LEU A 164 11.96 6.67 -16.91
CA LEU A 164 11.20 7.78 -17.49
C LEU A 164 9.82 7.32 -17.98
N ASN A 165 9.76 6.22 -18.74
CA ASN A 165 8.50 5.65 -19.21
C ASN A 165 7.58 5.26 -18.04
N ILE A 166 8.11 4.66 -16.98
CA ILE A 166 7.32 4.32 -15.78
C ILE A 166 6.74 5.58 -15.13
N LEU A 167 7.56 6.62 -14.93
CA LEU A 167 7.14 7.85 -14.27
C LEU A 167 6.11 8.63 -15.09
N GLU A 168 6.22 8.63 -16.42
CA GLU A 168 5.32 9.35 -17.32
C GLU A 168 4.02 8.59 -17.60
N THR A 169 4.05 7.26 -17.73
CA THR A 169 2.87 6.46 -18.12
C THR A 169 2.10 5.90 -16.93
N PHE A 170 2.81 5.44 -15.88
CA PHE A 170 2.20 4.80 -14.71
C PHE A 170 2.25 5.71 -13.47
N GLY A 171 3.27 6.57 -13.41
CA GLY A 171 3.54 7.43 -12.28
C GLY A 171 2.56 8.59 -12.08
N GLN A 172 1.73 8.93 -13.06
CA GLN A 172 0.69 9.95 -12.89
C GLN A 172 -0.50 9.38 -12.10
N PRO A 173 -1.01 10.05 -11.05
CA PRO A 173 -0.78 11.45 -10.68
C PRO A 173 0.30 11.68 -9.60
N LEU A 174 1.13 10.71 -9.25
CA LEU A 174 2.07 10.77 -8.12
C LEU A 174 3.36 11.56 -8.40
N PHE A 175 3.81 11.60 -9.65
CA PHE A 175 5.04 12.28 -10.06
C PHE A 175 4.77 13.42 -11.04
N LYS A 176 5.64 14.43 -11.05
CA LYS A 176 5.67 15.49 -12.07
C LYS A 176 7.09 15.61 -12.61
N THR A 177 7.22 15.84 -13.91
CA THR A 177 8.52 16.01 -14.57
C THR A 177 8.69 17.44 -15.08
N ARG A 178 9.93 17.92 -15.13
CA ARG A 178 10.28 19.21 -15.76
C ARG A 178 11.62 19.12 -16.48
N LYS A 179 11.78 19.93 -17.51
CA LYS A 179 13.07 20.12 -18.18
C LYS A 179 13.86 21.20 -17.43
N ALA A 180 15.02 20.83 -16.89
CA ALA A 180 15.96 21.73 -16.23
C ALA A 180 17.25 21.87 -17.08
N ILE A 181 18.16 22.74 -16.64
CA ILE A 181 19.43 23.05 -17.33
C ILE A 181 20.28 21.79 -17.56
N TYR A 182 20.27 20.87 -16.58
CA TYR A 182 21.08 19.64 -16.60
C TYR A 182 20.31 18.39 -17.04
N GLY A 183 19.08 18.54 -17.53
CA GLY A 183 18.25 17.44 -18.02
C GLY A 183 16.87 17.38 -17.37
N LEU A 184 16.20 16.23 -17.50
CA LEU A 184 14.88 16.01 -16.92
C LEU A 184 14.97 15.73 -15.41
N GLU A 185 14.16 16.45 -14.65
CA GLU A 185 13.99 16.28 -13.22
C GLU A 185 12.59 15.76 -12.91
N VAL A 186 12.45 15.05 -11.80
CA VAL A 186 11.21 14.52 -11.27
C VAL A 186 10.98 15.02 -9.85
N ALA A 187 9.73 15.28 -9.50
CA ALA A 187 9.28 15.61 -8.16
C ALA A 187 8.03 14.82 -7.83
N LEU A 188 7.74 14.66 -6.53
CA LEU A 188 6.40 14.21 -6.11
C LEU A 188 5.38 15.32 -6.33
N THR A 189 4.18 14.95 -6.75
CA THR A 189 3.02 15.85 -6.69
C THR A 189 2.49 15.93 -5.25
N TYR A 190 1.47 16.76 -5.03
CA TYR A 190 0.74 16.77 -3.76
C TYR A 190 0.18 15.39 -3.41
N GLU A 191 -0.45 14.72 -4.38
CA GLU A 191 -0.99 13.36 -4.19
C GLU A 191 0.11 12.33 -3.96
N GLY A 192 1.24 12.44 -4.67
CA GLY A 192 2.43 11.61 -4.43
C GLY A 192 2.96 11.75 -3.00
N ARG A 193 3.09 12.99 -2.50
CA ARG A 193 3.57 13.24 -1.13
C ARG A 193 2.60 12.72 -0.07
N ARG A 194 1.30 12.97 -0.26
CA ARG A 194 0.26 12.45 0.63
C ARG A 194 0.26 10.92 0.67
N PHE A 195 0.40 10.27 -0.50
CA PHE A 195 0.44 8.82 -0.59
C PHE A 195 1.68 8.23 0.10
N TYR A 196 2.84 8.87 -0.05
CA TYR A 196 4.06 8.52 0.69
C TYR A 196 3.87 8.61 2.21
N GLU A 197 3.31 9.70 2.72
CA GLU A 197 3.07 9.89 4.15
C GLU A 197 2.09 8.83 4.72
N GLU A 198 1.03 8.52 3.98
CA GLU A 198 0.06 7.49 4.35
C GLU A 198 0.69 6.09 4.35
N LEU A 199 1.53 5.78 3.35
CA LEU A 199 2.25 4.52 3.25
C LEU A 199 3.15 4.31 4.47
N LEU A 200 3.97 5.31 4.80
CA LEU A 200 4.84 5.23 5.97
C LEU A 200 4.04 5.06 7.26
N ARG A 201 2.98 5.88 7.45
CA ARG A 201 2.15 5.82 8.65
C ARG A 201 1.52 4.45 8.86
N ARG A 202 1.08 3.77 7.80
CA ARG A 202 0.52 2.41 7.86
C ARG A 202 1.54 1.38 8.29
N GLU A 203 2.80 1.54 7.89
CA GLU A 203 3.92 0.69 8.29
C GLU A 203 4.48 1.06 9.68
N GLY A 204 3.84 2.00 10.40
CA GLY A 204 4.30 2.50 11.68
C GLY A 204 5.52 3.42 11.57
N LEU A 205 5.98 3.74 10.36
CA LEU A 205 7.11 4.62 10.14
C LEU A 205 6.58 6.05 9.95
N GLY A 206 7.13 7.03 10.67
CA GLY A 206 6.87 8.43 10.38
C GLY A 206 7.83 8.95 9.31
N PRO A 207 7.47 9.95 8.47
CA PRO A 207 8.41 10.61 7.57
C PRO A 207 9.68 11.09 8.27
N LEU A 208 9.56 11.55 9.52
CA LEU A 208 10.68 11.97 10.37
C LEU A 208 11.63 10.80 10.71
N ILE A 209 11.08 9.64 11.06
CA ILE A 209 11.88 8.45 11.41
C ILE A 209 12.63 7.98 10.16
N THR A 210 11.93 7.88 9.03
CA THR A 210 12.51 7.45 7.76
C THR A 210 13.62 8.39 7.29
N GLY A 211 13.40 9.71 7.35
CA GLY A 211 14.42 10.70 6.99
C GLY A 211 15.64 10.65 7.92
N THR A 212 15.44 10.41 9.22
CA THR A 212 16.54 10.28 10.19
C THR A 212 17.39 9.04 9.91
N ILE A 213 16.75 7.88 9.70
CA ILE A 213 17.45 6.63 9.36
C ILE A 213 18.20 6.78 8.04
N ALA A 214 17.57 7.42 7.04
CA ALA A 214 18.19 7.66 5.74
C ALA A 214 19.49 8.47 5.82
N ARG A 215 19.50 9.53 6.65
CA ARG A 215 20.71 10.35 6.89
C ARG A 215 21.81 9.56 7.59
N ILE A 216 21.46 8.81 8.64
CA ILE A 216 22.43 8.00 9.41
C ILE A 216 23.05 6.89 8.56
N THR A 217 22.29 6.34 7.60
CA THR A 217 22.71 5.20 6.78
C THR A 217 23.17 5.58 5.37
N PHE A 218 23.23 6.88 5.09
CA PHE A 218 23.66 7.48 3.82
C PHE A 218 22.94 6.87 2.61
N THR A 219 21.63 6.65 2.73
CA THR A 219 20.79 6.17 1.63
C THR A 219 19.36 6.64 1.82
N PHE A 220 18.75 7.16 0.76
CA PHE A 220 17.36 7.63 0.79
C PHE A 220 16.36 6.55 0.39
N ASN A 221 16.83 5.36 0.03
CA ASN A 221 15.98 4.19 -0.13
C ASN A 221 15.64 3.62 1.26
N PRO A 222 14.38 3.70 1.73
CA PRO A 222 14.01 3.33 3.10
C PRO A 222 14.32 1.87 3.46
N TYR A 223 14.17 0.95 2.51
CA TYR A 223 14.45 -0.48 2.75
C TYR A 223 15.95 -0.72 2.94
N ILE A 224 16.79 -0.09 2.11
CA ILE A 224 18.23 -0.17 2.26
C ILE A 224 18.67 0.54 3.54
N ALA A 225 18.05 1.67 3.88
CA ALA A 225 18.31 2.44 5.10
C ALA A 225 18.03 1.59 6.34
N ILE A 226 16.85 1.00 6.44
CA ILE A 226 16.49 0.09 7.55
C ILE A 226 17.44 -1.09 7.60
N ARG A 227 17.74 -1.73 6.46
CA ARG A 227 18.67 -2.87 6.43
C ARG A 227 20.06 -2.49 6.93
N ARG A 228 20.61 -1.35 6.49
CA ARG A 228 21.92 -0.84 6.93
C ARG A 228 21.91 -0.50 8.42
N PHE A 229 20.85 0.13 8.90
CA PHE A 229 20.67 0.43 10.31
C PHE A 229 20.66 -0.85 11.15
N MET A 230 19.91 -1.87 10.74
CA MET A 230 19.85 -3.16 11.42
C MET A 230 21.21 -3.87 11.43
N MET A 231 21.95 -3.86 10.31
CA MET A 231 23.31 -4.42 10.26
C MET A 231 24.26 -3.68 11.21
N ALA A 232 24.25 -2.35 11.20
CA ALA A 232 25.07 -1.54 12.10
C ALA A 232 24.70 -1.80 13.57
N TYR A 233 23.41 -1.85 13.88
CA TYR A 233 22.90 -2.15 15.22
C TYR A 233 23.37 -3.53 15.71
N LEU A 234 23.33 -4.57 14.86
CA LEU A 234 23.82 -5.90 15.21
C LEU A 234 25.33 -5.93 15.47
N ILE A 235 26.11 -5.23 14.65
CA ILE A 235 27.57 -5.11 14.84
C ILE A 235 27.87 -4.41 16.17
N ILE A 236 27.26 -3.24 16.41
CA ILE A 236 27.47 -2.49 17.65
C ILE A 236 27.02 -3.30 18.87
N SER A 237 25.88 -3.98 18.78
CA SER A 237 25.41 -4.86 19.85
C SER A 237 26.41 -5.96 20.17
N THR A 238 27.03 -6.55 19.15
CA THR A 238 28.08 -7.58 19.32
C THR A 238 29.29 -7.00 20.05
N VAL A 239 29.75 -5.81 19.65
CA VAL A 239 30.88 -5.12 20.31
C VAL A 239 30.55 -4.78 21.76
N VAL A 240 29.34 -4.27 22.04
CA VAL A 240 28.93 -3.93 23.41
C VAL A 240 28.85 -5.17 24.29
N ILE A 241 28.32 -6.29 23.77
CA ILE A 241 28.27 -7.55 24.51
C ILE A 241 29.69 -8.03 24.86
N ILE A 242 30.60 -8.07 23.88
CA ILE A 242 32.00 -8.45 24.11
C ILE A 242 32.65 -7.50 25.13
N GLY A 243 32.44 -6.20 24.98
CA GLY A 243 32.93 -5.17 25.89
C GLY A 243 32.39 -5.32 27.32
N ALA A 244 31.15 -5.79 27.47
CA ALA A 244 30.56 -6.06 28.79
C ALA A 244 31.23 -7.24 29.50
N PHE A 245 31.67 -8.26 28.76
CA PHE A 245 32.38 -9.41 29.34
C PHE A 245 33.84 -9.10 29.68
N ILE A 246 34.53 -8.28 28.89
CA ILE A 246 35.98 -8.06 29.02
C ILE A 246 36.30 -6.75 29.79
N GLY A 247 35.41 -5.76 29.74
CA GLY A 247 35.66 -4.38 30.21
C GLY A 247 35.37 -4.10 31.68
N GLY A 248 35.16 -5.13 32.52
CA GLY A 248 34.89 -4.97 33.94
C GLY A 248 33.66 -4.07 34.23
N PRO A 249 33.66 -3.28 35.31
CA PRO A 249 32.50 -2.47 35.72
C PRO A 249 32.03 -1.45 34.66
N ILE A 250 32.95 -0.87 33.88
CA ILE A 250 32.64 0.10 32.82
C ILE A 250 31.96 -0.61 31.65
N GLY A 251 32.50 -1.76 31.23
CA GLY A 251 31.89 -2.58 30.19
C GLY A 251 30.48 -3.04 30.56
N LEU A 252 30.29 -3.50 31.80
CA LEU A 252 28.97 -3.89 32.33
C LEU A 252 27.97 -2.73 32.29
N SER A 253 28.40 -1.53 32.68
CA SER A 253 27.54 -0.33 32.66
C SER A 253 27.10 0.03 31.24
N LEU A 254 28.00 -0.04 30.26
CA LEU A 254 27.67 0.16 28.85
C LEU A 254 26.73 -0.93 28.31
N GLY A 255 26.95 -2.18 28.69
CA GLY A 255 26.07 -3.30 28.35
C GLY A 255 24.65 -3.12 28.86
N ILE A 256 24.49 -2.75 30.13
CA ILE A 256 23.18 -2.48 30.74
C ILE A 256 22.49 -1.30 30.04
N SER A 257 23.22 -0.21 29.77
CA SER A 257 22.68 0.95 29.06
C SER A 257 22.21 0.59 27.65
N TRP A 258 22.96 -0.27 26.95
CA TRP A 258 22.58 -0.73 25.61
C TRP A 258 21.33 -1.60 25.65
N ILE A 259 21.26 -2.56 26.57
CA ILE A 259 20.07 -3.40 26.78
C ILE A 259 18.83 -2.55 27.10
N ALA A 260 18.96 -1.54 27.98
CA ALA A 260 17.87 -0.62 28.28
C ALA A 260 17.40 0.14 27.04
N THR A 261 18.34 0.59 26.20
CA THR A 261 18.05 1.27 24.93
C THR A 261 17.33 0.33 23.95
N SER A 262 17.81 -0.92 23.82
CA SER A 262 17.22 -1.96 22.99
C SER A 262 15.79 -2.32 23.44
N LEU A 263 15.57 -2.44 24.75
CA LEU A 263 14.24 -2.67 25.34
C LEU A 263 13.31 -1.51 25.05
N TYR A 264 13.78 -0.27 25.23
CA TYR A 264 13.00 0.92 24.92
C TYR A 264 12.62 0.99 23.43
N LEU A 265 13.56 0.73 22.52
CA LEU A 265 13.29 0.64 21.08
C LEU A 265 12.27 -0.46 20.75
N THR A 266 12.39 -1.61 21.39
CA THR A 266 11.45 -2.73 21.21
C THR A 266 10.04 -2.38 21.70
N LEU A 267 9.92 -1.71 22.85
CA LEU A 267 8.64 -1.23 23.37
C LEU A 267 8.04 -0.18 22.43
N LEU A 268 8.82 0.78 21.94
CA LEU A 268 8.37 1.75 20.93
C LEU A 268 7.82 1.05 19.68
N LEU A 269 8.52 0.04 19.16
CA LEU A 269 8.06 -0.73 18.00
C LEU A 269 6.77 -1.52 18.29
N LEU A 270 6.62 -2.07 19.50
CA LEU A 270 5.41 -2.79 19.91
C LEU A 270 4.20 -1.87 20.11
N PHE A 271 4.42 -0.65 20.62
CA PHE A 271 3.36 0.34 20.88
C PHE A 271 3.05 1.25 19.69
N MET A 272 3.89 1.27 18.65
CA MET A 272 3.61 1.93 17.38
C MET A 272 2.43 1.33 16.60
N LYS A 273 1.94 0.15 17.00
CA LYS A 273 0.76 -0.48 16.42
C LYS A 273 -0.48 -0.20 17.28
N ARG A 274 -1.18 0.91 16.99
CA ARG A 274 -2.60 1.12 17.29
C ARG A 274 -3.20 2.21 16.42
#